data_AF-A0A383A8F7-F1
#
_entry.id   AF-A0A383A8F7-F1
#
_cell.length_a   1.000
_cell.length_b   1.000
_cell.length_c   1.000
_cell.angle_alpha   90.00
_cell.angle_beta   90.00
_cell.angle_gamma   90.00
#
_symmetry.space_group_name_H-M   'P 1'
#
loop_
_entity.id
_entity.type
_entity.pdbx_description
1 polymer ?
#
loop_
_entity_poly.entity_id
_entity_poly.type
_entity_poly.pdbx_seq_one_letter_code
_entity_poly.pdbx_strand_id
1 'polypeptide(L)'
;ADYAIAADFCNFDQDNGSNVHNCIYRIEAEETGDNTGIFEGTVDYVMLNNSTAAATDNSEHDGNDEEVESLMGTNSDGVTVVLMNGVTGSDTIRVVYNDTDALQGATKLGAQIDTLTHSGTGSLDADTYEADDMATITIVDADLNQDSSVRDTYENSSKTFQMNVTGSGGVSHMPFATKPMTVIETTNDSGIFVGTFKVPDFKGQDMSLTYYDSLDASGSATEQYAAATVVSNSGSVSFDRSVYPVPFHGSGG
;
A
#
# COMPACT_ATOMS: atom_id res chain seq x y z
N ALA A 1 5.50 -24.30 -43.59
CA ALA A 1 4.51 -23.61 -42.74
C ALA A 1 5.10 -22.24 -42.47
N ASP A 2 4.39 -21.20 -42.87
CA ASP A 2 4.79 -19.83 -42.55
C ASP A 2 4.30 -19.57 -41.13
N TYR A 3 5.22 -19.20 -40.24
CA TYR A 3 4.90 -18.87 -38.85
C TYR A 3 5.01 -17.35 -38.71
N ALA A 4 3.94 -16.72 -38.25
CA ALA A 4 4.02 -15.34 -37.79
C ALA A 4 4.69 -15.35 -36.41
N ILE A 5 5.79 -14.63 -36.26
CA ILE A 5 6.46 -14.42 -34.97
C ILE A 5 6.19 -12.98 -34.56
N ALA A 6 5.60 -12.82 -33.38
CA ALA A 6 5.48 -11.57 -32.69
C ALA A 6 6.51 -11.55 -31.54
N ALA A 7 7.19 -10.42 -31.37
CA ALA A 7 8.02 -10.15 -30.21
C ALA A 7 7.70 -8.72 -29.77
N ASP A 8 7.39 -8.55 -28.49
CA ASP A 8 7.10 -7.26 -27.87
C ASP A 8 8.25 -6.91 -26.93
N PHE A 9 8.70 -5.67 -26.99
CA PHE A 9 9.76 -5.14 -26.14
C PHE A 9 9.16 -4.11 -25.22
N CYS A 10 9.39 -4.29 -23.92
CA CYS A 10 8.87 -3.43 -22.89
C CYS A 10 10.01 -2.89 -22.03
N ASN A 11 9.95 -1.60 -21.73
CA ASN A 11 10.92 -0.83 -20.98
C ASN A 11 10.19 -0.10 -19.87
N PHE A 12 10.38 -0.58 -18.65
CA PHE A 12 9.76 -0.07 -17.43
C PHE A 12 10.84 0.55 -16.55
N ASP A 13 10.50 1.62 -15.86
CA ASP A 13 11.25 2.06 -14.70
C ASP A 13 10.92 1.13 -13.52
N GLN A 14 11.91 0.37 -13.08
CA GLN A 14 11.74 -0.60 -12.00
C GLN A 14 11.73 0.06 -10.63
N ASP A 15 12.36 1.23 -10.45
CA ASP A 15 12.54 1.86 -9.14
C ASP A 15 11.48 2.96 -8.86
N ASN A 16 10.46 3.06 -9.73
CA ASN A 16 9.45 4.12 -9.72
C ASN A 16 10.04 5.56 -9.61
N GLY A 17 11.26 5.76 -10.10
CA GLY A 17 11.97 7.05 -10.06
C GLY A 17 11.53 8.03 -11.16
N SER A 18 10.78 7.52 -12.14
CA SER A 18 10.29 8.22 -13.33
C SER A 18 9.09 7.50 -13.92
N ASN A 19 8.33 8.19 -14.77
CA ASN A 19 7.16 7.62 -15.46
C ASN A 19 7.55 6.90 -16.77
N VAL A 20 8.76 6.35 -16.86
CA VAL A 20 9.20 5.66 -18.08
C VAL A 20 8.50 4.30 -18.15
N HIS A 21 7.48 4.24 -19.00
CA HIS A 21 6.79 3.01 -19.31
C HIS A 21 6.51 2.96 -20.82
N ASN A 22 7.27 2.10 -21.52
CA ASN A 22 7.13 1.91 -22.97
C ASN A 22 7.00 0.43 -23.27
N CYS A 23 5.83 0.01 -23.72
CA CYS A 23 5.58 -1.39 -24.08
C CYS A 23 4.60 -1.44 -25.26
N ILE A 24 4.71 -2.49 -26.08
CA ILE A 24 3.74 -2.75 -27.14
C ILE A 24 2.70 -3.71 -26.58
N TYR A 25 1.48 -3.21 -26.39
CA TYR A 25 0.34 -3.98 -25.95
C TYR A 25 -0.50 -4.41 -27.16
N ARG A 26 -0.91 -5.68 -27.20
CA ARG A 26 -1.76 -6.24 -28.25
C ARG A 26 -3.03 -6.78 -27.61
N ILE A 27 -4.17 -6.38 -28.16
CA ILE A 27 -5.49 -6.83 -27.73
C ILE A 27 -6.02 -7.74 -28.82
N GLU A 28 -6.47 -8.94 -28.45
CA GLU A 28 -7.29 -9.76 -29.32
C GLU A 28 -8.74 -9.30 -29.16
N ALA A 29 -9.31 -8.80 -30.26
CA ALA A 29 -10.70 -8.39 -30.29
C ALA A 29 -11.45 -9.33 -31.24
N GLU A 30 -12.45 -10.03 -30.73
CA GLU A 30 -13.28 -10.98 -31.48
C GLU A 30 -14.63 -10.35 -31.81
N GLU A 31 -15.15 -10.65 -33.00
CA GLU A 31 -16.49 -10.23 -33.38
C GLU A 31 -17.53 -10.97 -32.52
N THR A 32 -18.44 -10.25 -31.87
CA THR A 32 -19.44 -10.81 -30.92
C THR A 32 -20.47 -11.75 -31.55
N GLY A 33 -20.32 -12.07 -32.84
CA GLY A 33 -21.12 -13.00 -33.62
C GLY A 33 -20.97 -12.77 -35.12
N ASP A 34 -21.58 -13.65 -35.93
CA ASP A 34 -21.51 -13.57 -37.39
C ASP A 34 -22.00 -12.22 -37.94
N ASN A 35 -21.08 -11.43 -38.50
CA ASN A 35 -21.37 -10.16 -39.19
C ASN A 35 -22.12 -9.14 -38.31
N THR A 36 -21.80 -9.09 -37.02
CA THR A 36 -22.35 -8.06 -36.11
C THR A 36 -21.69 -6.71 -36.33
N GLY A 37 -20.44 -6.67 -36.80
CA GLY A 37 -19.60 -5.48 -36.85
C GLY A 37 -19.22 -4.95 -35.46
N ILE A 38 -19.46 -5.71 -34.40
CA ILE A 38 -19.14 -5.36 -33.02
C ILE A 38 -18.03 -6.29 -32.55
N PHE A 39 -16.88 -5.71 -32.19
CA PHE A 39 -15.72 -6.44 -31.68
C PHE A 39 -15.54 -6.18 -30.19
N GLU A 40 -15.26 -7.23 -29.44
CA GLU A 40 -15.03 -7.20 -28.00
C GLU A 40 -13.64 -7.80 -27.69
N GLY A 41 -12.91 -7.15 -26.78
CA GLY A 41 -11.62 -7.60 -26.29
C GLY A 41 -11.45 -7.16 -24.83
N THR A 42 -10.58 -7.85 -24.09
CA THR A 42 -10.41 -7.62 -22.66
C THR A 42 -9.14 -6.81 -22.39
N VAL A 43 -9.26 -5.78 -21.55
CA VAL A 43 -8.13 -4.97 -21.07
C VAL A 43 -8.24 -4.84 -19.56
N ASP A 44 -7.24 -5.37 -18.87
CA ASP A 44 -7.03 -5.19 -17.44
C ASP A 44 -5.88 -4.20 -17.22
N TYR A 45 -5.79 -3.65 -16.00
CA TYR A 45 -4.66 -2.81 -15.64
C TYR A 45 -4.21 -3.08 -14.21
N VAL A 46 -2.93 -2.83 -13.96
CA VAL A 46 -2.33 -2.85 -12.63
C VAL A 46 -1.63 -1.52 -12.37
N MET A 47 -1.91 -0.91 -11.23
CA MET A 47 -1.23 0.29 -10.76
C MET A 47 0.00 -0.12 -9.97
N LEU A 48 1.20 0.26 -10.42
CA LEU A 48 2.41 -0.04 -9.66
C LEU A 48 2.41 0.73 -8.33
N ASN A 49 2.57 0.00 -7.24
CA ASN A 49 2.69 0.53 -5.89
C ASN A 49 3.90 -0.07 -5.17
N ASN A 50 4.35 0.60 -4.11
CA ASN A 50 5.43 0.14 -3.24
C ASN A 50 5.09 -1.21 -2.61
N SER A 51 6.11 -2.09 -2.60
CA SER A 51 6.05 -3.38 -1.94
C SER A 51 7.16 -3.54 -0.90
N THR A 52 6.98 -4.55 -0.05
CA THR A 52 7.99 -5.05 0.88
C THR A 52 8.43 -6.46 0.57
N ALA A 53 8.11 -6.99 -0.61
CA ALA A 53 8.64 -8.27 -1.07
C ALA A 53 10.17 -8.25 -0.91
N ALA A 54 10.64 -9.16 -0.09
CA ALA A 54 12.06 -9.42 0.13
C ALA A 54 12.34 -10.92 0.02
N ALA A 55 11.30 -11.76 0.14
CA ALA A 55 11.36 -13.21 -0.04
C ALA A 55 9.96 -13.80 -0.36
N THR A 56 9.90 -15.10 -0.62
CA THR A 56 8.64 -15.83 -0.93
C THR A 56 7.97 -16.44 0.32
N ASP A 57 8.39 -16.06 1.53
CA ASP A 57 8.05 -16.79 2.76
C ASP A 57 6.89 -16.20 3.58
N ASN A 58 6.41 -14.99 3.28
CA ASN A 58 5.41 -14.30 4.11
C ASN A 58 4.14 -13.84 3.38
N SER A 59 3.84 -14.35 2.17
CA SER A 59 2.73 -13.85 1.34
C SER A 59 2.86 -12.33 1.08
N GLU A 60 4.10 -11.89 0.89
CA GLU A 60 4.43 -10.55 0.40
C GLU A 60 3.97 -10.44 -1.06
N HIS A 61 3.41 -9.29 -1.44
CA HIS A 61 2.93 -9.05 -2.80
C HIS A 61 4.05 -8.49 -3.68
N ASP A 62 4.23 -8.94 -4.92
CA ASP A 62 5.22 -8.38 -5.86
C ASP A 62 4.86 -6.91 -6.19
N GLY A 63 5.73 -5.93 -5.95
CA GLY A 63 5.45 -4.53 -6.26
C GLY A 63 6.64 -3.79 -6.88
N ASN A 64 6.60 -2.45 -6.88
CA ASN A 64 7.46 -1.58 -7.70
C ASN A 64 8.95 -1.53 -7.30
N ASP A 65 9.60 -2.68 -7.19
CA ASP A 65 11.05 -2.78 -7.33
C ASP A 65 11.54 -4.17 -7.78
N GLU A 66 10.64 -5.16 -7.92
CA GLU A 66 11.02 -6.55 -8.16
C GLU A 66 9.93 -7.24 -9.02
N GLU A 67 10.34 -7.88 -10.12
CA GLU A 67 9.50 -8.80 -10.93
C GLU A 67 8.26 -8.19 -11.63
N VAL A 68 8.36 -6.98 -12.22
CA VAL A 68 7.25 -6.39 -13.02
C VAL A 68 6.79 -7.31 -14.17
N GLU A 69 7.66 -8.18 -14.68
CA GLU A 69 7.29 -9.21 -15.65
C GLU A 69 6.24 -10.21 -15.13
N SER A 70 6.16 -10.43 -13.81
CA SER A 70 5.20 -11.31 -13.14
C SER A 70 3.78 -10.74 -13.20
N LEU A 71 3.66 -9.41 -13.24
CA LEU A 71 2.40 -8.67 -13.35
C LEU A 71 1.86 -8.65 -14.79
N MET A 72 2.62 -9.15 -15.76
CA MET A 72 2.26 -9.13 -17.17
C MET A 72 1.95 -10.53 -17.71
N GLY A 73 0.70 -10.73 -18.14
CA GLY A 73 0.35 -11.86 -19.00
C GLY A 73 0.95 -11.70 -20.40
N THR A 74 1.51 -12.78 -20.97
CA THR A 74 1.88 -12.84 -22.39
C THR A 74 1.10 -13.96 -23.09
N ASN A 75 0.77 -13.78 -24.37
CA ASN A 75 0.06 -14.77 -25.19
C ASN A 75 -1.33 -15.15 -24.65
N SER A 76 -2.11 -14.15 -24.22
CA SER A 76 -3.50 -14.32 -23.77
C SER A 76 -4.43 -13.43 -24.60
N ASP A 77 -5.72 -13.80 -24.67
CA ASP A 77 -6.75 -13.05 -25.40
C ASP A 77 -7.00 -11.66 -24.77
N GLY A 78 -6.75 -11.53 -23.45
CA GLY A 78 -6.75 -10.27 -22.72
C GLY A 78 -5.35 -9.66 -22.58
N VAL A 79 -5.30 -8.33 -22.42
CA VAL A 79 -4.05 -7.62 -22.12
C VAL A 79 -4.11 -6.97 -20.75
N THR A 80 -3.03 -7.10 -19.98
CA THR A 80 -2.84 -6.36 -18.72
C THR A 80 -1.87 -5.21 -18.98
N VAL A 81 -2.32 -3.98 -18.75
CA VAL A 81 -1.51 -2.77 -18.91
C VAL A 81 -0.97 -2.35 -17.55
N VAL A 82 0.35 -2.27 -17.44
CA VAL A 82 1.00 -1.74 -16.24
C VAL A 82 0.93 -0.21 -16.26
N LEU A 83 0.55 0.41 -15.16
CA LEU A 83 0.42 1.86 -15.04
C LEU A 83 1.30 2.38 -13.91
N MET A 84 2.02 3.47 -14.19
CA MET A 84 2.90 4.14 -13.23
C MET A 84 2.21 5.30 -12.51
N ASN A 85 1.08 5.77 -13.06
CA ASN A 85 0.32 6.86 -12.49
C ASN A 85 -1.14 6.78 -12.93
N GLY A 86 -2.04 7.15 -12.03
CA GLY A 86 -3.49 7.08 -12.24
C GLY A 86 -4.12 8.40 -11.84
N VAL A 87 -3.99 9.41 -12.71
CA VAL A 87 -4.65 10.71 -12.52
C VAL A 87 -5.70 10.90 -13.59
N THR A 88 -6.96 10.92 -13.16
CA THR A 88 -8.12 11.15 -14.02
C THR A 88 -7.91 12.32 -14.98
N GLY A 89 -8.10 12.08 -16.27
CA GLY A 89 -7.98 13.10 -17.32
C GLY A 89 -6.54 13.40 -17.77
N SER A 90 -5.52 12.85 -17.13
CA SER A 90 -4.11 12.91 -17.58
C SER A 90 -3.62 11.53 -18.01
N ASP A 91 -3.67 10.57 -17.08
CA ASP A 91 -3.17 9.23 -17.24
C ASP A 91 -4.38 8.30 -17.28
N THR A 92 -4.65 7.77 -18.47
CA THR A 92 -5.86 6.97 -18.77
C THR A 92 -5.51 5.97 -19.86
N ILE A 93 -6.08 4.77 -19.79
CA ILE A 93 -5.96 3.82 -20.90
C ILE A 93 -6.94 4.25 -21.97
N ARG A 94 -6.43 4.45 -23.19
CA ARG A 94 -7.23 4.84 -24.35
C ARG A 94 -7.02 3.89 -25.51
N VAL A 95 -8.11 3.33 -26.01
CA VAL A 95 -8.14 2.56 -27.25
C VAL A 95 -8.62 3.47 -28.37
N VAL A 96 -7.85 3.57 -29.45
CA VAL A 96 -8.19 4.41 -30.61
C VAL A 96 -7.96 3.64 -31.89
N TYR A 97 -8.95 3.62 -32.77
CA TYR A 97 -8.88 2.96 -34.06
C TYR A 97 -9.37 3.86 -35.19
N ASN A 98 -8.92 3.56 -36.40
CA ASN A 98 -9.38 4.23 -37.60
C ASN A 98 -10.51 3.39 -38.22
N ASP A 99 -11.73 3.85 -38.06
CA ASP A 99 -12.89 3.29 -38.75
C ASP A 99 -12.86 3.73 -40.21
N THR A 100 -12.61 2.79 -41.12
CA THR A 100 -12.49 3.07 -42.55
C THR A 100 -13.81 2.74 -43.23
N ASP A 101 -14.44 3.76 -43.81
CA ASP A 101 -15.70 3.59 -44.52
C ASP A 101 -15.51 2.95 -45.91
N ALA A 102 -16.64 2.61 -46.55
CA ALA A 102 -16.64 2.01 -47.89
C ALA A 102 -16.03 2.91 -48.99
N LEU A 103 -15.85 4.21 -48.72
CA LEU A 103 -15.23 5.19 -49.61
C LEU A 103 -13.74 5.41 -49.28
N GLN A 104 -13.16 4.59 -48.40
CA GLN A 104 -11.77 4.68 -47.90
C GLN A 104 -11.51 5.94 -47.06
N GLY A 105 -12.56 6.57 -46.54
CA GLY A 105 -12.46 7.66 -45.56
C GLY A 105 -12.22 7.09 -44.16
N ALA A 106 -11.17 7.55 -43.48
CA ALA A 106 -10.86 7.13 -42.12
C ALA A 106 -11.42 8.12 -41.09
N THR A 107 -12.28 7.64 -40.19
CA THR A 107 -12.73 8.36 -39.00
C THR A 107 -12.03 7.79 -37.76
N LYS A 108 -11.38 8.65 -36.99
CA LYS A 108 -10.71 8.23 -35.75
C LYS A 108 -11.75 8.14 -34.63
N LEU A 109 -11.99 6.92 -34.14
CA LEU A 109 -12.88 6.63 -33.01
C LEU A 109 -12.07 6.09 -31.83
N GLY A 110 -12.56 6.27 -30.61
CA GLY A 110 -11.89 5.72 -29.44
C GLY A 110 -12.74 5.71 -28.19
N ALA A 111 -12.29 4.92 -27.23
CA ALA A 111 -12.82 4.81 -25.88
C ALA A 111 -11.68 4.98 -24.87
N GLN A 112 -12.00 5.47 -23.67
CA GLN A 112 -11.03 5.57 -22.59
C GLN A 112 -11.64 5.09 -21.28
N ILE A 113 -10.79 4.57 -20.41
CA ILE A 113 -11.08 4.29 -19.00
C ILE A 113 -10.14 5.12 -18.15
N ASP A 114 -10.71 5.80 -17.16
CA ASP A 114 -9.93 6.61 -16.22
C ASP A 114 -9.29 5.68 -15.19
N THR A 115 -8.03 5.95 -14.87
CA THR A 115 -7.27 5.22 -13.86
C THR A 115 -7.07 6.16 -12.67
N LEU A 116 -7.34 5.67 -11.46
CA LEU A 116 -7.42 6.48 -10.25
C LEU A 116 -6.52 5.90 -9.17
N THR A 117 -5.61 6.74 -8.69
CA THR A 117 -4.86 6.57 -7.44
C THR A 117 -5.67 7.13 -6.28
N HIS A 118 -5.43 6.65 -5.07
CA HIS A 118 -6.18 6.99 -3.87
C HIS A 118 -5.22 7.50 -2.80
N SER A 119 -5.64 8.57 -2.10
CA SER A 119 -4.86 9.01 -0.94
C SER A 119 -5.04 8.04 0.23
N GLY A 120 -3.94 7.48 0.71
CA GLY A 120 -3.93 6.62 1.87
C GLY A 120 -3.80 7.36 3.19
N THR A 121 -4.06 6.65 4.29
CA THR A 121 -3.86 7.15 5.66
C THR A 121 -3.25 6.07 6.55
N GLY A 122 -2.40 6.48 7.50
CA GLY A 122 -1.85 5.61 8.54
C GLY A 122 -2.21 6.15 9.92
N SER A 123 -2.62 5.26 10.83
CA SER A 123 -3.05 5.62 12.18
C SER A 123 -2.61 4.60 13.23
N LEU A 124 -2.57 5.08 14.47
CA LEU A 124 -2.38 4.29 15.69
C LEU A 124 -3.69 4.29 16.49
N ASP A 125 -3.97 3.24 17.25
CA ASP A 125 -5.23 3.10 18.00
C ASP A 125 -5.33 3.95 19.28
N ALA A 126 -4.20 4.50 19.74
CA ALA A 126 -4.12 5.46 20.84
C ALA A 126 -3.01 6.49 20.66
N ASP A 127 -3.20 7.66 21.30
CA ASP A 127 -2.22 8.74 21.36
C ASP A 127 -1.16 8.52 22.47
N THR A 128 -1.39 7.55 23.36
CA THR A 128 -0.47 7.23 24.46
C THR A 128 -0.47 5.73 24.73
N TYR A 129 0.71 5.18 25.01
CA TYR A 129 0.88 3.77 25.37
C TYR A 129 1.76 3.60 26.59
N GLU A 130 1.52 2.56 27.37
CA GLU A 130 2.47 2.08 28.35
C GLU A 130 3.51 1.15 27.71
N ALA A 131 4.62 0.96 28.41
CA ALA A 131 5.59 -0.06 28.03
C ALA A 131 4.91 -1.44 28.04
N ASP A 132 5.22 -2.26 27.03
CA ASP A 132 4.64 -3.58 26.81
C ASP A 132 3.17 -3.63 26.36
N ASP A 133 2.51 -2.48 26.17
CA ASP A 133 1.19 -2.44 25.53
C ASP A 133 1.23 -3.02 24.12
N MET A 134 0.08 -3.53 23.68
CA MET A 134 -0.14 -3.92 22.28
C MET A 134 -0.77 -2.74 21.55
N ALA A 135 0.02 -2.10 20.70
CA ALA A 135 -0.46 -1.04 19.81
C ALA A 135 -0.93 -1.64 18.49
N THR A 136 -1.94 -1.00 17.89
CA THR A 136 -2.51 -1.37 16.59
C THR A 136 -2.22 -0.30 15.56
N ILE A 137 -1.66 -0.71 14.43
CA ILE A 137 -1.51 0.11 13.23
C ILE A 137 -2.72 -0.16 12.35
N THR A 138 -3.35 0.90 11.84
CA THR A 138 -4.35 0.81 10.77
C THR A 138 -3.92 1.68 9.60
N ILE A 139 -3.73 1.07 8.43
CA ILE A 139 -3.50 1.76 7.16
C ILE A 139 -4.75 1.56 6.31
N VAL A 140 -5.27 2.65 5.75
CA VAL A 140 -6.40 2.63 4.81
C VAL A 140 -5.88 3.21 3.51
N ASP A 141 -5.70 2.34 2.52
CA ASP A 141 -5.27 2.69 1.18
C ASP A 141 -5.73 1.61 0.20
N ALA A 142 -6.56 2.00 -0.77
CA ALA A 142 -7.05 1.10 -1.80
C ALA A 142 -5.94 0.69 -2.78
N ASP A 143 -4.90 1.52 -2.94
CA ASP A 143 -3.82 1.26 -3.88
C ASP A 143 -2.87 0.17 -3.37
N LEU A 144 -2.85 -0.11 -2.07
CA LEU A 144 -2.09 -1.22 -1.48
C LEU A 144 -2.78 -2.58 -1.66
N ASN A 145 -4.01 -2.63 -2.15
CA ASN A 145 -4.65 -3.87 -2.55
C ASN A 145 -4.29 -4.14 -4.02
N GLN A 146 -3.28 -4.98 -4.22
CA GLN A 146 -2.72 -5.27 -5.53
C GLN A 146 -3.20 -6.62 -6.06
N ASP A 147 -3.53 -7.58 -5.18
CA ASP A 147 -4.23 -8.82 -5.53
C ASP A 147 -5.55 -8.97 -4.74
N SER A 148 -6.64 -8.51 -5.37
CA SER A 148 -8.01 -8.63 -4.86
C SER A 148 -8.48 -10.06 -4.54
N SER A 149 -7.76 -11.11 -4.99
CA SER A 149 -8.12 -12.50 -4.76
C SER A 149 -7.57 -13.08 -3.45
N VAL A 150 -6.59 -12.42 -2.85
CA VAL A 150 -5.98 -12.81 -1.56
C VAL A 150 -5.92 -11.60 -0.62
N ARG A 151 -5.29 -11.77 0.55
CA ARG A 151 -5.02 -10.68 1.47
C ARG A 151 -3.57 -10.30 1.33
N ASP A 152 -3.30 -9.05 1.00
CA ASP A 152 -1.94 -8.54 0.88
C ASP A 152 -1.31 -8.26 2.25
N THR A 153 0.01 -8.36 2.30
CA THR A 153 0.80 -8.12 3.52
C THR A 153 1.98 -7.21 3.26
N TYR A 154 2.29 -6.35 4.24
CA TYR A 154 3.40 -5.41 4.17
C TYR A 154 4.18 -5.37 5.48
N GLU A 155 5.49 -5.25 5.39
CA GLU A 155 6.39 -5.17 6.53
C GLU A 155 6.86 -3.74 6.83
N ASN A 156 7.23 -3.50 8.09
CA ASN A 156 7.78 -2.23 8.53
C ASN A 156 9.08 -1.91 7.77
N SER A 157 9.00 -0.93 6.88
CA SER A 157 10.04 -0.56 5.92
C SER A 157 9.95 0.93 5.57
N SER A 158 10.99 1.50 4.96
CA SER A 158 10.90 2.86 4.40
C SER A 158 10.13 2.92 3.07
N LYS A 159 9.60 1.80 2.56
CA LYS A 159 8.86 1.74 1.30
C LYS A 159 7.35 1.88 1.52
N THR A 160 6.81 1.31 2.59
CA THR A 160 5.35 1.26 2.85
C THR A 160 4.98 1.97 4.14
N PHE A 161 5.44 1.49 5.29
CA PHE A 161 5.22 2.15 6.57
C PHE A 161 6.39 1.92 7.52
N GLN A 162 6.69 2.93 8.34
CA GLN A 162 7.80 2.88 9.27
C GLN A 162 7.40 3.32 10.68
N MET A 163 7.73 2.47 11.65
CA MET A 163 7.63 2.83 13.06
C MET A 163 8.98 3.29 13.61
N ASN A 164 8.95 4.40 14.33
CA ASN A 164 10.12 5.01 14.96
C ASN A 164 9.81 5.47 16.39
N VAL A 165 10.85 5.57 17.21
CA VAL A 165 10.83 6.26 18.51
C VAL A 165 11.85 7.39 18.46
N THR A 166 11.42 8.59 18.85
CA THR A 166 12.25 9.79 18.90
C THR A 166 12.37 10.27 20.33
N GLY A 167 13.60 10.23 20.85
CA GLY A 167 13.91 10.74 22.18
C GLY A 167 14.03 12.26 22.22
N SER A 168 14.18 12.82 23.43
CA SER A 168 14.30 14.27 23.67
C SER A 168 15.48 14.95 22.97
N GLY A 169 16.47 14.17 22.51
CA GLY A 169 17.59 14.65 21.69
C GLY A 169 17.27 14.79 20.19
N GLY A 170 16.06 14.45 19.76
CA GLY A 170 15.62 14.49 18.36
C GLY A 170 16.18 13.37 17.47
N VAL A 171 16.82 12.36 18.07
CA VAL A 171 17.38 11.22 17.33
C VAL A 171 16.33 10.11 17.26
N SER A 172 15.92 9.78 16.05
CA SER A 172 15.02 8.65 15.76
C SER A 172 15.79 7.32 15.81
N HIS A 173 15.15 6.29 16.36
CA HIS A 173 15.62 4.91 16.33
C HIS A 173 14.44 3.92 16.29
N MET A 174 14.73 2.64 16.00
CA MET A 174 13.73 1.58 15.81
C MET A 174 13.88 0.46 16.84
N PRO A 175 13.44 0.67 18.10
CA PRO A 175 13.72 -0.26 19.19
C PRO A 175 12.64 -1.34 19.33
N PHE A 176 11.94 -1.69 18.25
CA PHE A 176 10.81 -2.62 18.30
C PHE A 176 11.28 -4.08 18.33
N ALA A 177 10.73 -4.85 19.27
CA ALA A 177 11.04 -6.28 19.41
C ALA A 177 10.27 -7.14 18.39
N THR A 178 9.11 -6.68 17.94
CA THR A 178 8.31 -7.32 16.88
C THR A 178 9.10 -7.28 15.56
N LYS A 179 9.51 -8.46 15.08
CA LYS A 179 10.31 -8.62 13.86
C LYS A 179 9.85 -9.86 13.07
N PRO A 180 9.42 -9.70 11.82
CA PRO A 180 9.01 -8.44 11.20
C PRO A 180 7.78 -7.86 11.90
N MET A 181 7.59 -6.54 11.81
CA MET A 181 6.31 -5.91 12.16
C MET A 181 5.50 -5.83 10.86
N THR A 182 4.36 -6.49 10.82
CA THR A 182 3.60 -6.72 9.58
C THR A 182 2.17 -6.19 9.73
N VAL A 183 1.68 -5.52 8.69
CA VAL A 183 0.25 -5.20 8.51
C VAL A 183 -0.33 -6.16 7.47
N ILE A 184 -1.54 -6.63 7.71
CA ILE A 184 -2.24 -7.59 6.85
C ILE A 184 -3.58 -6.96 6.47
N GLU A 185 -3.95 -7.06 5.20
CA GLU A 185 -5.27 -6.63 4.73
C GLU A 185 -6.37 -7.30 5.57
N THR A 186 -7.46 -6.63 5.90
CA THR A 186 -8.46 -7.13 6.86
C THR A 186 -9.32 -8.24 6.25
N THR A 187 -9.69 -8.08 4.99
CA THR A 187 -10.34 -9.07 4.12
C THR A 187 -9.81 -8.84 2.71
N ASN A 188 -9.89 -9.84 1.84
CA ASN A 188 -9.54 -9.65 0.44
C ASN A 188 -10.26 -8.42 -0.12
N ASP A 189 -9.55 -7.61 -0.90
CA ASP A 189 -10.09 -6.47 -1.63
C ASP A 189 -10.67 -5.34 -0.74
N SER A 190 -10.18 -5.20 0.50
CA SER A 190 -10.67 -4.18 1.43
C SER A 190 -9.90 -2.87 1.36
N GLY A 191 -8.62 -2.90 0.99
CA GLY A 191 -7.73 -1.73 1.09
C GLY A 191 -7.53 -1.24 2.53
N ILE A 192 -7.83 -2.07 3.53
CA ILE A 192 -7.65 -1.74 4.96
C ILE A 192 -6.72 -2.77 5.57
N PHE A 193 -5.56 -2.31 6.04
CA PHE A 193 -4.49 -3.13 6.58
C PHE A 193 -4.33 -2.90 8.08
N VAL A 194 -4.21 -3.98 8.84
CA VAL A 194 -4.05 -3.93 10.30
C VAL A 194 -2.83 -4.75 10.73
N GLY A 195 -2.01 -4.16 11.59
CA GLY A 195 -0.87 -4.81 12.22
C GLY A 195 -0.82 -4.50 13.70
N THR A 196 -0.17 -5.35 14.48
CA THR A 196 0.02 -5.08 15.92
C THR A 196 1.48 -5.24 16.29
N PHE A 197 1.93 -4.46 17.27
CA PHE A 197 3.27 -4.55 17.79
C PHE A 197 3.34 -4.26 19.28
N LYS A 198 4.40 -4.75 19.90
CA LYS A 198 4.65 -4.51 21.32
C LYS A 198 5.36 -3.18 21.52
N VAL A 199 4.77 -2.29 22.30
CA VAL A 199 5.31 -0.96 22.59
C VAL A 199 6.58 -1.09 23.43
N PRO A 200 7.71 -0.48 23.02
CA PRO A 200 8.98 -0.60 23.72
C PRO A 200 9.05 0.36 24.93
N ASP A 201 9.84 0.02 25.96
CA ASP A 201 9.97 0.85 27.17
C ASP A 201 10.87 2.08 26.95
N PHE A 202 10.30 3.12 26.35
CA PHE A 202 10.94 4.42 26.10
C PHE A 202 10.09 5.57 26.65
N LYS A 203 9.75 5.49 27.94
CA LYS A 203 8.91 6.49 28.63
C LYS A 203 9.37 7.93 28.41
N GLY A 204 8.41 8.79 28.11
CA GLY A 204 8.60 10.21 27.82
C GLY A 204 9.15 10.49 26.42
N GLN A 205 9.25 9.48 25.55
CA GLN A 205 9.63 9.63 24.15
C GLN A 205 8.42 9.49 23.25
N ASP A 206 8.52 10.10 22.07
CA ASP A 206 7.48 10.07 21.06
C ASP A 206 7.69 8.87 20.15
N MET A 207 6.65 8.09 19.95
CA MET A 207 6.53 7.05 18.96
C MET A 207 5.81 7.62 17.75
N SER A 208 6.28 7.32 16.55
CA SER A 208 5.67 7.80 15.31
C SER A 208 5.54 6.69 14.29
N LEU A 209 4.38 6.65 13.64
CA LEU A 209 4.14 5.95 12.39
C LEU A 209 4.31 6.96 11.24
N THR A 210 5.15 6.62 10.27
CA THR A 210 5.15 7.25 8.95
C THR A 210 4.59 6.25 7.96
N TYR A 211 3.50 6.61 7.29
CA TYR A 211 2.98 5.88 6.13
C TYR A 211 3.45 6.58 4.86
N TYR A 212 4.10 5.84 3.96
CA TYR A 212 4.60 6.30 2.67
C TYR A 212 3.56 5.95 1.61
N ASP A 213 2.73 6.93 1.27
CA ASP A 213 1.77 6.83 0.17
C ASP A 213 2.54 7.08 -1.13
N SER A 214 2.75 6.03 -1.94
CA SER A 214 3.59 6.12 -3.13
C SER A 214 2.97 7.02 -4.21
N LEU A 215 1.63 7.05 -4.27
CA LEU A 215 0.84 7.84 -5.21
C LEU A 215 -0.50 8.19 -4.56
N ASP A 216 -0.61 9.42 -4.06
CA ASP A 216 -1.89 9.94 -3.58
C ASP A 216 -2.88 10.14 -4.74
N ALA A 217 -4.11 10.54 -4.46
CA ALA A 217 -5.12 10.79 -5.50
C ALA A 217 -4.76 11.88 -6.56
N SER A 218 -3.65 12.59 -6.37
CA SER A 218 -3.08 13.52 -7.36
C SER A 218 -1.92 12.93 -8.17
N GLY A 219 -1.60 11.66 -7.96
CA GLY A 219 -0.47 10.96 -8.57
C GLY A 219 0.88 11.36 -8.01
N SER A 220 0.93 11.81 -6.75
CA SER A 220 2.16 12.28 -6.10
C SER A 220 2.48 11.48 -4.86
N ALA A 221 3.76 11.17 -4.64
CA ALA A 221 4.20 10.55 -3.40
C ALA A 221 3.99 11.49 -2.20
N THR A 222 3.37 10.99 -1.14
CA THR A 222 3.15 11.72 0.10
C THR A 222 3.50 10.89 1.33
N GLU A 223 3.70 11.57 2.47
CA GLU A 223 3.91 10.92 3.76
C GLU A 223 2.77 11.33 4.71
N GLN A 224 2.19 10.35 5.39
CA GLN A 224 1.22 10.55 6.45
C GLN A 224 1.85 10.18 7.80
N TYR A 225 1.60 10.99 8.82
CA TYR A 225 2.20 10.80 10.14
C TYR A 225 1.13 10.59 11.21
N ALA A 226 1.33 9.57 12.06
CA ALA A 226 0.63 9.44 13.32
C ALA A 226 1.65 9.42 14.46
N ALA A 227 1.36 10.12 15.55
CA ALA A 227 2.23 10.23 16.70
C ALA A 227 1.53 9.74 17.96
N ALA A 228 2.29 9.11 18.85
CA ALA A 228 1.86 8.71 20.18
C ALA A 228 3.01 8.89 21.15
N THR A 229 2.74 9.01 22.45
CA THR A 229 3.80 9.12 23.47
C THR A 229 3.83 7.87 24.34
N VAL A 230 5.02 7.35 24.65
CA VAL A 230 5.16 6.28 25.64
C VAL A 230 5.09 6.89 27.04
N VAL A 231 4.09 6.52 27.82
CA VAL A 231 3.82 7.09 29.15
C VAL A 231 4.15 6.10 30.27
N SER A 232 4.36 6.65 31.47
CA SER A 232 4.44 5.84 32.70
C SER A 232 3.09 5.83 33.42
N ASN A 233 2.71 4.69 33.97
CA ASN A 233 1.60 4.62 34.91
C ASN A 233 1.96 5.40 36.19
N SER A 234 1.07 6.27 36.67
CA SER A 234 1.14 6.78 38.04
C SER A 234 0.08 6.08 38.87
N GLY A 235 0.50 5.04 39.60
CA GLY A 235 -0.34 4.42 40.61
C GLY A 235 -0.65 5.44 41.71
N SER A 236 -1.92 5.62 42.05
CA SER A 236 -2.29 6.41 43.23
C SER A 236 -2.41 5.50 44.45
N VAL A 237 -1.75 5.89 45.54
CA VAL A 237 -1.96 5.28 46.86
C VAL A 237 -2.75 6.28 47.68
N SER A 238 -3.92 5.86 48.16
CA SER A 238 -4.71 6.62 49.14
C SER A 238 -4.62 5.94 50.50
N PHE A 239 -4.50 6.75 51.56
CA PHE A 239 -4.73 6.25 52.92
C PHE A 239 -6.23 6.20 53.16
N ASP A 240 -6.72 5.15 53.84
CA ASP A 240 -8.14 5.06 54.25
C ASP A 240 -8.52 6.13 55.28
N ARG A 241 -7.51 6.79 55.87
CA ARG A 241 -7.63 7.83 56.90
C ARG A 241 -6.56 8.90 56.75
N SER A 242 -6.95 10.14 57.05
CA SER A 242 -6.01 11.27 57.14
C SER A 242 -5.15 11.24 58.41
N VAL A 243 -5.55 10.47 59.43
CA VAL A 243 -4.83 10.28 60.70
C VAL A 243 -5.09 8.86 61.23
N TYR A 244 -4.04 8.13 61.58
CA TYR A 244 -4.14 6.86 62.31
C TYR A 244 -3.97 7.12 63.82
N PRO A 245 -4.74 6.46 64.70
CA PRO A 245 -4.57 6.60 66.15
C PRO A 245 -3.16 6.21 66.59
N VAL A 246 -2.56 7.00 67.47
CA VAL A 246 -1.29 6.64 68.12
C VAL A 246 -1.48 5.41 69.01
N PRO A 247 -0.61 4.37 68.93
CA PRO A 247 -0.70 3.21 69.81
C PRO A 247 -0.64 3.64 71.27
N PHE A 248 -1.61 3.18 72.08
CA PHE A 248 -1.69 3.48 73.51
C PHE A 248 -0.64 2.74 74.36
N HIS A 249 0.30 2.04 73.74
CA HIS A 249 1.38 1.33 74.42
C HIS A 249 2.74 1.66 73.77
N GLY A 250 3.26 2.85 74.10
CA GLY A 250 4.70 2.97 74.28
C GLY A 250 5.08 2.11 75.48
N SER A 251 5.51 0.87 75.23
CA SER A 251 6.24 0.09 76.21
C SER A 251 7.49 0.89 76.56
N GLY A 252 7.51 1.51 77.73
CA GLY A 252 8.76 1.92 78.36
C GLY A 252 9.62 0.68 78.57
N GLY A 253 10.82 0.72 78.02
CA GLY A 253 11.88 -0.28 78.14
C GLY A 253 13.12 0.23 77.43
#